data_AF-A0A4Y2JT86-F1
#
_entry.id   AF-A0A4Y2JT86-F1
#
_cell.length_a   1.000
_cell.length_b   1.000
_cell.length_c   1.000
_cell.angle_alpha   90.00
_cell.angle_beta   90.00
_cell.angle_gamma   90.00
#
_symmetry.space_group_name_H-M   'P 1'
#
loop_
_entity.id
_entity.type
_entity.pdbx_description
1 polymer ?
#
loop_
_entity_poly.entity_id
_entity_poly.type
_entity_poly.pdbx_seq_one_letter_code
_entity_poly.pdbx_strand_id
1 'polypeptide(L)'
;MSWDEELPPDIKKTWWQWISEVPRLSELHIPRYVLSSSAGEPTDVLELHCDASRKACGVVIYTRVVKDCNVEVNLLVSKSRVAPLNKIVLPRLELLGALLAARLASKVKAIVDLKRPYKVFFWTA
;
A
#
# COMPACT_ATOMS: atom_id res chain seq x y z
N MET A 1 19.58 -4.86 -29.03
CA MET A 1 18.80 -5.89 -28.32
C MET A 1 17.54 -6.17 -29.10
N SER A 2 17.49 -7.32 -29.76
CA SER A 2 16.24 -7.83 -30.35
C SER A 2 15.31 -8.31 -29.22
N TRP A 3 13.99 -8.35 -29.46
CA TRP A 3 13.03 -8.91 -28.49
C TRP A 3 13.28 -10.39 -28.18
N ASP A 4 13.91 -11.12 -29.10
CA ASP A 4 14.22 -12.54 -28.99
C ASP A 4 15.65 -12.80 -28.50
N GLU A 5 16.41 -11.75 -28.18
CA GLU A 5 17.79 -11.89 -27.69
C GLU A 5 17.79 -12.32 -26.21
N GLU A 6 18.68 -13.24 -25.87
CA GLU A 6 18.77 -13.75 -24.50
C GLU A 6 19.14 -12.62 -23.53
N LEU A 7 18.46 -12.59 -22.38
CA LEU A 7 18.74 -11.60 -21.34
C LEU A 7 20.17 -11.76 -20.82
N PRO A 8 20.85 -10.64 -20.52
CA PRO A 8 22.13 -10.64 -19.82
C PRO A 8 22.12 -11.59 -18.60
N PRO A 9 23.21 -12.34 -18.34
CA PRO A 9 23.23 -13.38 -17.31
C PRO A 9 22.83 -12.89 -15.91
N ASP A 10 23.17 -11.64 -15.58
CA ASP A 10 22.81 -10.97 -14.34
C ASP A 10 21.30 -10.74 -14.22
N ILE A 11 20.66 -10.18 -15.25
CA ILE A 11 19.21 -9.96 -15.27
C ILE A 11 18.46 -11.29 -15.23
N LYS A 12 18.91 -12.26 -16.04
CA LYS A 12 18.32 -13.60 -16.07
C LYS A 12 18.40 -14.26 -14.69
N LYS A 13 19.53 -14.15 -14.00
CA LYS A 13 19.70 -14.67 -12.63
C LYS A 13 18.73 -13.99 -11.65
N THR A 14 18.65 -12.66 -11.65
CA THR A 14 17.73 -11.91 -10.78
C THR A 14 16.27 -12.27 -11.05
N TRP A 15 15.89 -12.44 -12.32
CA TRP A 15 14.55 -12.86 -12.72
C TRP A 15 14.19 -14.25 -12.18
N TRP A 16 15.09 -15.24 -12.34
CA TRP A 16 14.84 -16.59 -11.81
C TRP A 16 14.81 -16.62 -10.29
N GLN A 17 15.65 -15.83 -9.63
CA GLN A 17 15.59 -15.67 -8.18
C GLN A 17 14.22 -15.12 -7.75
N TRP A 18 13.75 -14.05 -8.39
CA TRP A 18 12.43 -13.50 -8.09
C TRP A 18 11.30 -14.51 -8.32
N ILE A 19 11.31 -15.23 -9.45
CA ILE A 19 10.34 -16.30 -9.74
C ILE A 19 10.36 -17.37 -8.64
N SER A 20 11.54 -17.77 -8.15
CA SER A 20 11.67 -18.79 -7.11
C SER A 20 11.09 -18.34 -5.76
N GLU A 21 10.99 -17.02 -5.52
CA GLU A 21 10.42 -16.44 -4.32
C GLU A 21 8.89 -16.29 -4.41
N VAL A 22 8.31 -16.21 -5.62
CA VAL A 22 6.85 -16.04 -5.80
C VAL A 22 6.02 -17.09 -5.04
N PRO A 23 6.35 -18.40 -5.05
CA PRO A 23 5.61 -19.39 -4.28
C PRO A 23 5.56 -19.09 -2.77
N ARG A 24 6.57 -18.40 -2.21
CA ARG A 24 6.63 -18.04 -0.79
C ARG A 24 5.56 -17.02 -0.40
N LEU A 25 4.92 -16.35 -1.37
CA LEU A 25 3.74 -15.51 -1.08
C LEU A 25 2.59 -16.33 -0.49
N SER A 26 2.54 -17.64 -0.73
CA SER A 26 1.56 -18.52 -0.08
C SER A 26 1.79 -18.68 1.43
N GLU A 27 3.01 -18.41 1.91
CA GLU A 27 3.37 -18.43 3.33
C GLU A 27 3.09 -17.09 4.02
N LEU A 28 2.70 -16.04 3.25
CA LEU A 28 2.38 -14.73 3.80
C LEU A 28 1.08 -14.79 4.61
N HIS A 29 1.21 -14.61 5.92
CA HIS A 29 0.07 -14.49 6.82
C HIS A 29 -0.17 -13.02 7.16
N ILE A 30 -1.35 -12.50 6.79
CA ILE A 30 -1.76 -11.14 7.14
C ILE A 30 -2.64 -11.23 8.40
N PRO A 31 -2.22 -10.64 9.54
CA PRO A 31 -3.03 -10.65 10.75
C PRO A 31 -4.36 -9.93 10.53
N ARG A 32 -5.47 -10.56 10.92
CA ARG A 32 -6.82 -9.96 10.83
C ARG A 32 -7.01 -8.81 11.82
N TYR A 33 -6.35 -8.88 12.97
CA TYR A 33 -6.41 -7.87 14.03
C TYR A 33 -5.05 -7.21 14.17
N VAL A 34 -5.00 -5.91 13.86
CA VAL A 34 -3.76 -5.12 13.77
C VAL A 34 -3.72 -3.98 14.79
N LEU A 35 -4.78 -3.85 15.59
CA LEU A 35 -4.89 -2.80 16.62
C LEU A 35 -4.26 -3.33 17.90
N SER A 36 -2.99 -3.02 18.14
CA SER A 36 -2.25 -3.50 19.32
C SER A 36 -3.03 -3.25 20.61
N SER A 37 -3.19 -4.29 21.43
CA SER A 37 -3.89 -4.27 22.73
C SER A 37 -3.13 -3.55 23.85
N SER A 38 -2.01 -2.89 23.55
CA SER A 38 -1.28 -2.10 24.54
C SER A 38 -2.07 -0.86 24.91
N ALA A 39 -2.85 -0.97 25.97
CA ALA A 39 -3.73 0.03 26.56
C ALA A 39 -3.04 1.28 27.14
N GLY A 40 -1.95 1.77 26.52
CA GLY A 40 -1.13 2.84 27.11
C GLY A 40 -0.46 3.83 26.15
N GLU A 41 -0.14 3.44 24.90
CA GLU A 41 0.59 4.33 23.98
C GLU A 41 -0.13 4.42 22.63
N PRO A 42 -0.38 5.62 22.10
CA PRO A 42 -1.19 5.78 20.90
C PRO A 42 -0.50 5.20 19.67
N THR A 43 -1.30 4.57 18.82
CA THR A 43 -0.87 3.78 17.66
C THR A 43 -0.45 4.75 16.55
N ASP A 44 0.76 5.26 16.66
CA ASP A 44 1.12 6.55 16.08
C ASP A 44 1.81 6.43 14.73
N VAL A 45 1.01 6.17 13.70
CA VAL A 45 1.02 6.83 12.38
C VAL A 45 0.15 6.00 11.43
N LEU A 46 -0.75 6.68 10.71
CA LEU A 46 -1.38 6.09 9.51
C LEU A 46 -0.61 6.53 8.26
N GLU A 47 -0.14 5.57 7.49
CA GLU A 47 0.55 5.81 6.22
C GLU A 47 -0.36 5.40 5.08
N LEU A 48 -0.82 6.39 4.31
CA LEU A 48 -1.59 6.15 3.10
C LEU A 48 -0.69 6.29 1.89
N HIS A 49 -0.68 5.28 1.04
CA HIS A 49 0.00 5.35 -0.26
C HIS A 49 -1.03 5.18 -1.35
N CYS A 50 -1.04 6.09 -2.31
CA CYS A 50 -1.83 5.92 -3.52
C CYS A 50 -0.99 6.06 -4.78
N ASP A 51 -1.36 5.29 -5.78
CA ASP A 51 -0.73 5.28 -7.09
C ASP A 51 -1.83 5.21 -8.16
N ALA A 52 -1.55 5.78 -9.33
CA ALA A 52 -2.44 5.80 -10.47
C ALA A 52 -1.68 5.48 -11.76
N SER A 53 -2.28 4.60 -12.55
CA SER A 53 -1.87 4.29 -13.91
C SER A 53 -3.01 4.61 -14.87
N ARG A 54 -2.72 4.60 -16.18
CA ARG A 54 -3.74 4.69 -17.24
C ARG A 54 -4.80 3.58 -17.17
N LYS A 55 -4.56 2.50 -16.41
CA LYS A 55 -5.47 1.35 -16.28
C LYS A 55 -6.28 1.35 -14.99
N ALA A 56 -5.74 1.87 -13.89
CA ALA A 56 -6.39 1.87 -12.59
C ALA A 56 -5.68 2.81 -11.62
N CYS A 57 -6.38 3.23 -10.56
CA CYS A 57 -5.77 3.80 -9.37
C CYS A 57 -6.01 2.91 -8.15
N GLY A 58 -5.09 2.97 -7.19
CA GLY A 58 -5.11 2.20 -5.96
C GLY A 58 -4.70 3.03 -4.77
N VAL A 59 -5.21 2.65 -3.60
CA VAL A 59 -4.77 3.16 -2.30
C VAL A 59 -4.58 2.01 -1.33
N VAL A 60 -3.58 2.13 -0.48
CA VAL A 60 -3.34 1.27 0.66
C VAL A 60 -3.13 2.12 1.91
N ILE A 61 -3.61 1.64 3.05
CA ILE A 61 -3.43 2.26 4.36
C ILE A 61 -2.71 1.25 5.24
N TYR A 62 -1.57 1.67 5.79
CA TYR A 62 -0.82 0.94 6.79
C TYR A 62 -0.93 1.61 8.16
N THR A 63 -0.93 0.79 9.21
CA THR A 63 -0.59 1.26 10.56
C THR A 63 0.90 1.07 10.76
N ARG A 64 1.59 2.11 11.22
CA ARG A 64 2.99 2.04 11.61
C ARG A 64 3.09 2.32 13.11
N VAL A 65 3.64 1.37 13.85
CA VAL A 65 3.81 1.47 15.29
C VAL A 65 5.30 1.40 15.60
N VAL A 66 5.81 2.41 16.29
CA VAL A 66 7.21 2.43 16.77
C VAL A 66 7.16 2.18 18.27
N LYS A 67 7.80 1.10 18.72
CA LYS A 67 7.97 0.78 20.14
C LYS A 67 9.45 0.50 20.38
N ASP A 68 10.09 1.33 21.19
CA ASP A 68 11.52 1.27 21.48
C ASP A 68 12.36 1.20 20.19
N CYS A 69 13.02 0.06 19.95
CA CYS A 69 13.85 -0.21 18.77
C CYS A 69 13.12 -1.01 17.68
N ASN A 70 11.82 -1.30 17.83
CA ASN A 70 11.05 -2.11 16.89
C ASN A 70 10.02 -1.27 16.12
N VAL A 71 9.91 -1.52 14.82
CA VAL A 71 8.91 -0.90 13.94
C VAL A 71 8.01 -2.00 13.40
N GLU A 72 6.73 -1.93 13.76
CA GLU A 72 5.71 -2.83 13.26
C GLU A 72 4.87 -2.10 12.21
N VAL A 73 4.76 -2.69 11.02
CA VAL A 73 3.95 -2.17 9.91
C VAL A 73 2.92 -3.21 9.54
N ASN A 74 1.64 -2.86 9.61
CA ASN A 74 0.54 -3.75 9.29
C ASN A 74 -0.37 -3.13 8.23
N LEU A 75 -0.82 -3.94 7.27
CA LEU A 75 -1.83 -3.56 6.30
C LEU A 75 -3.18 -3.44 6.99
N LEU A 76 -3.77 -2.24 6.97
CA LEU A 76 -5.08 -1.98 7.57
C LEU A 76 -6.21 -2.14 6.55
N VAL A 77 -6.07 -1.51 5.38
CA VAL A 77 -7.06 -1.60 4.30
C VAL A 77 -6.43 -1.21 2.97
N SER A 78 -6.91 -1.83 1.88
CA SER A 78 -6.61 -1.41 0.51
C SER A 78 -7.88 -1.21 -0.29
N LYS A 79 -7.81 -0.36 -1.31
CA LYS A 79 -8.91 -0.14 -2.25
C LYS A 79 -8.38 0.24 -3.62
N SER A 80 -8.93 -0.37 -4.67
CA SER A 80 -8.60 -0.05 -6.06
C SER A 80 -9.83 0.39 -6.84
N ARG A 81 -9.59 1.09 -7.95
CA ARG A 81 -10.61 1.49 -8.92
C ARG A 81 -10.02 1.43 -10.33
N VAL A 82 -10.68 0.69 -11.21
CA VAL A 82 -10.33 0.63 -12.63
C VAL A 82 -10.54 2.00 -13.27
N ALA A 83 -9.64 2.39 -14.18
CA ALA A 83 -9.75 3.64 -14.91
C ALA A 83 -11.04 3.63 -15.76
N PRO A 84 -11.74 4.77 -15.87
CA PRO A 84 -12.92 4.88 -16.72
C PRO A 84 -12.62 4.50 -18.17
N LEU A 85 -13.60 3.91 -18.88
CA LEU A 85 -13.46 3.55 -20.30
C LEU A 85 -13.23 4.79 -21.19
N ASN A 86 -13.78 5.93 -20.79
CA ASN A 86 -13.45 7.21 -21.41
C ASN A 86 -12.02 7.60 -21.03
N LYS A 87 -11.17 7.78 -22.06
CA LYS A 87 -9.77 8.18 -21.88
C LYS A 87 -9.70 9.50 -21.12
N ILE A 88 -9.26 9.42 -19.87
CA ILE A 88 -8.87 10.57 -19.06
C ILE A 88 -7.36 10.61 -18.92
N VAL A 89 -6.83 11.82 -18.81
CA VAL A 89 -5.38 12.06 -18.68
C VAL A 89 -4.86 11.54 -17.33
N LEU A 90 -3.58 11.16 -17.30
CA LEU A 90 -2.92 10.62 -16.11
C LEU A 90 -3.04 11.54 -14.88
N PRO A 91 -2.85 12.88 -14.98
CA PRO A 91 -3.04 13.77 -13.82
C PRO A 91 -4.44 13.71 -13.20
N ARG A 92 -5.47 13.43 -14.00
CA ARG A 92 -6.84 13.27 -13.49
C ARG A 92 -7.00 11.93 -12.76
N LEU A 93 -6.31 10.89 -13.19
CA LEU A 93 -6.28 9.58 -12.52
C LEU A 93 -5.54 9.66 -11.18
N GLU A 94 -4.41 10.37 -11.13
CA GLU A 94 -3.67 10.69 -9.90
C GLU A 94 -4.58 11.42 -8.90
N LEU A 95 -5.28 12.48 -9.35
CA LEU A 95 -6.24 13.20 -8.52
C LEU A 95 -7.39 12.30 -8.02
N LEU A 96 -7.86 11.37 -8.85
CA LEU A 96 -8.88 10.39 -8.43
C LEU A 96 -8.32 9.40 -7.40
N GLY A 97 -7.05 9.01 -7.51
CA GLY A 97 -6.32 8.22 -6.51
C GLY A 97 -6.23 8.95 -5.17
N ALA A 98 -5.81 10.22 -5.19
CA ALA A 98 -5.75 11.07 -3.99
C ALA A 98 -7.14 11.25 -3.34
N LEU A 99 -8.19 11.47 -4.14
CA LEU A 99 -9.57 11.54 -3.66
C LEU A 99 -10.03 10.22 -3.03
N LEU A 100 -9.66 9.08 -3.63
CA LEU A 100 -9.95 7.77 -3.09
C LEU A 100 -9.27 7.57 -1.73
N ALA A 101 -8.01 8.00 -1.62
CA ALA A 101 -7.25 7.95 -0.38
C ALA A 101 -7.85 8.80 0.73
N ALA A 102 -8.20 10.07 0.43
CA ALA A 102 -8.85 10.96 1.40
C ALA A 102 -10.18 10.39 1.93
N ARG A 103 -11.00 9.82 1.03
CA ARG A 103 -12.27 9.18 1.41
C ARG A 103 -12.06 7.94 2.26
N LEU A 104 -11.07 7.11 1.93
CA LEU A 104 -10.77 5.90 2.69
C LEU A 104 -10.23 6.24 4.08
N ALA A 105 -9.33 7.22 4.19
CA ALA A 105 -8.84 7.75 5.46
C ALA A 105 -9.98 8.22 6.37
N SER A 106 -10.94 8.97 5.82
CA SER A 106 -12.10 9.46 6.60
C SER A 106 -12.94 8.31 7.17
N LYS A 107 -13.13 7.23 6.40
CA LYS A 107 -13.87 6.05 6.88
C LYS A 107 -13.11 5.27 7.94
N VAL A 108 -11.81 5.06 7.72
CA VAL A 108 -10.96 4.35 8.69
C VAL A 108 -10.89 5.09 10.01
N LYS A 109 -10.71 6.42 9.99
CA LYS A 109 -10.70 7.24 11.20
C LYS A 109 -11.98 7.10 12.03
N ALA A 110 -13.13 6.96 11.38
CA ALA A 110 -14.41 6.79 12.07
C ALA A 110 -14.59 5.38 12.69
N ILE A 111 -14.00 4.34 12.08
CA ILE A 111 -14.16 2.95 12.53
C ILE A 111 -13.20 2.60 13.67
N VAL A 112 -11.95 3.04 13.57
CA VAL A 112 -10.87 2.50 14.40
C VAL A 112 -10.86 3.11 15.82
N ASP A 113 -11.88 3.88 16.22
CA ASP A 113 -11.93 4.70 17.44
C ASP A 113 -10.54 5.26 17.81
N LEU A 114 -9.85 5.75 16.77
CA LEU A 114 -8.55 6.37 16.95
C LEU A 114 -8.83 7.71 17.58
N LYS A 115 -8.91 7.74 18.92
CA LYS A 115 -9.06 8.97 19.72
C LYS A 115 -8.02 10.03 19.34
N ARG A 116 -6.91 9.61 18.72
CA ARG A 116 -6.20 10.25 17.60
C ARG A 116 -5.11 9.28 17.15
N PRO A 117 -4.87 9.02 15.84
CA PRO A 117 -3.50 8.72 15.43
C PRO A 117 -2.70 10.02 15.59
N TYR A 118 -1.53 10.01 16.25
CA TYR A 118 -0.73 11.23 16.43
C TYR A 118 -0.37 11.92 15.10
N LYS A 119 -0.22 11.15 14.01
CA LYS A 119 0.05 11.66 12.65
C LYS A 119 -0.59 10.80 11.56
N VAL A 120 -0.94 11.43 10.44
CA VAL A 120 -1.43 10.77 9.22
C VAL A 120 -0.66 11.33 8.03
N PHE A 121 -0.03 10.46 7.25
CA PHE A 121 0.68 10.83 6.04
C PHE A 121 -0.03 10.31 4.79
N PHE A 122 -0.01 11.13 3.74
CA PHE A 122 -0.53 10.79 2.42
C PHE A 122 0.61 10.89 1.42
N TRP A 123 0.94 9.75 0.82
CA TRP A 123 1.99 9.59 -0.17
C TRP A 123 1.36 9.34 -1.53
N THR A 124 1.84 10.05 -2.54
CA THR A 124 1.45 9.87 -3.94
C THR A 124 2.69 9.50 -4.74
N ALA A 125 2.58 8.51 -5.62
CA ALA A 125 3.62 8.18 -6.59
C ALA A 125 3.77 9.26 -7.66
#